data_AF-A0A699XQB3-F1
#
_entry.id   AF-A0A699XQB3-F1
#
_cell.length_a   1.000
_cell.length_b   1.000
_cell.length_c   1.000
_cell.angle_alpha   90.00
_cell.angle_beta   90.00
_cell.angle_gamma   90.00
#
_symmetry.space_group_name_H-M   'P 1'
#
loop_
_entity.id
_entity.type
_entity.pdbx_description
1 polymer ?
#
loop_
_entity_poly.entity_id
_entity_poly.type
_entity_poly.pdbx_seq_one_letter_code
_entity_poly.pdbx_strand_id
1 'polypeptide(L)' 'IDFPLCVSPAGIQAMAHPEGELATSRACAKRNVHMAVSSFANYSVEEICKASQAITPIGHAIQ' A
#
# COMPACT_ATOMS: atom_id res chain seq x y z
N ILE A 1 1.04 -14.57 2.55
CA ILE A 1 2.28 -13.80 2.80
C ILE A 1 3.41 -14.76 2.56
N ASP A 2 4.11 -14.54 1.45
CA ASP A 2 5.04 -15.55 0.90
C ASP A 2 6.50 -15.12 1.07
N PHE A 3 6.73 -13.90 1.54
CA PHE A 3 8.03 -13.29 1.70
C PHE A 3 8.11 -12.56 3.05
N PRO A 4 9.15 -12.78 3.88
CA PRO A 4 9.23 -12.27 5.24
C PRO A 4 9.68 -10.80 5.31
N LEU A 5 9.46 -10.02 4.26
CA LEU A 5 9.68 -8.57 4.25
C LEU A 5 8.39 -7.84 3.88
N CYS A 6 8.31 -6.58 4.28
CA CYS A 6 7.21 -5.67 3.98
C CYS A 6 7.74 -4.32 3.49
N VAL A 7 6.84 -3.50 2.94
CA VAL A 7 7.13 -2.10 2.63
C VAL A 7 6.95 -1.26 3.89
N SER A 8 8.04 -0.62 4.31
CA SER A 8 8.08 0.33 5.44
C SER A 8 7.14 1.52 5.19
N PRO A 9 6.57 2.16 6.23
CA PRO A 9 5.81 3.39 6.05
C PRO A 9 6.67 4.45 5.37
N ALA A 10 6.21 4.92 4.21
CA ALA A 10 6.80 6.01 3.46
C ALA A 10 5.65 6.84 2.88
N GLY A 11 5.54 8.09 3.34
CA GLY A 11 4.53 9.02 2.85
C GLY A 11 4.98 9.79 1.63
N ILE A 12 4.07 10.60 1.10
CA ILE A 12 4.32 11.51 -0.01
C ILE A 12 4.84 10.79 -1.27
N GLN A 13 4.38 9.55 -1.51
CA GLN A 13 4.86 8.73 -2.64
C GLN A 13 4.48 9.32 -4.01
N ALA A 14 3.50 10.23 -4.07
CA ALA A 14 3.15 10.96 -5.28
C ALA A 14 4.31 11.81 -5.83
N MET A 15 5.30 12.14 -4.99
CA MET A 15 6.54 12.80 -5.43
C MET A 15 7.43 11.91 -6.30
N ALA A 16 7.34 10.58 -6.10
CA ALA A 16 8.11 9.61 -6.86
C ALA A 16 7.35 9.06 -8.07
N HIS A 17 6.02 8.93 -7.97
CA HIS A 17 5.17 8.42 -9.04
C HIS A 17 3.76 9.01 -8.96
N PRO A 18 3.09 9.40 -10.07
CA PRO A 18 1.79 10.09 -10.02
C PRO A 18 0.68 9.36 -9.25
N GLU A 19 0.72 8.03 -9.22
CA GLU A 19 -0.26 7.20 -8.50
C GLU A 19 0.12 6.92 -7.04
N GLY A 20 1.31 7.34 -6.59
CA GLY A 20 1.81 7.24 -5.22
C GLY A 20 1.52 5.92 -4.51
N GLU A 21 0.96 6.02 -3.32
CA GLU A 21 0.65 4.91 -2.42
C GLU A 21 -0.35 3.92 -3.03
N LEU A 22 -1.19 4.35 -3.98
CA LEU A 22 -2.14 3.46 -4.67
C LEU A 22 -1.40 2.44 -5.54
N ALA A 23 -0.34 2.87 -6.24
CA ALA A 23 0.50 1.97 -7.03
C ALA A 23 1.27 0.99 -6.13
N THR A 24 1.83 1.46 -5.02
CA THR A 24 2.52 0.62 -4.04
C THR A 24 1.58 -0.41 -3.43
N SER A 25 0.37 0.00 -3.04
CA SER A 25 -0.67 -0.89 -2.51
C SER A 25 -1.02 -2.03 -3.49
N ARG A 26 -1.22 -1.69 -4.78
CA ARG A 26 -1.43 -2.69 -5.84
C ARG A 26 -0.23 -3.63 -6.01
N ALA A 27 0.99 -3.11 -5.97
CA ALA A 27 2.19 -3.91 -6.10
C ALA A 27 2.32 -4.90 -4.93
N CYS A 28 2.10 -4.43 -3.70
CA CYS A 28 2.12 -5.26 -2.50
C CYS A 28 1.08 -6.39 -2.56
N ALA A 29 -0.15 -6.07 -2.99
CA ALA A 29 -1.20 -7.08 -3.21
C ALA A 29 -0.81 -8.13 -4.25
N LYS A 30 -0.20 -7.72 -5.36
CA LYS A 30 0.27 -8.63 -6.44
C LYS A 30 1.43 -9.53 -6.02
N ARG A 31 2.22 -9.13 -5.02
CA ARG A 31 3.39 -9.87 -4.54
C ARG A 31 3.16 -10.56 -3.20
N ASN A 32 1.94 -10.47 -2.67
CA ASN A 32 1.56 -11.05 -1.38
C ASN A 32 2.52 -10.64 -0.25
N VAL A 33 2.86 -9.34 -0.23
CA VAL A 33 3.69 -8.69 0.80
C VAL A 33 2.90 -7.60 1.50
N HIS A 34 3.22 -7.35 2.76
CA HIS A 34 2.58 -6.29 3.52
C HIS A 34 3.09 -4.90 3.12
N MET A 35 2.22 -3.91 3.27
CA MET A 35 2.55 -2.49 3.21
C MET A 35 2.09 -1.84 4.50
N ALA A 36 2.99 -1.10 5.15
CA ALA A 36 2.60 -0.18 6.21
C ALA A 36 2.37 1.21 5.61
N VAL A 37 1.31 1.89 6.04
CA VAL A 37 0.88 3.17 5.47
C VAL A 37 1.41 4.32 6.33
N SER A 38 1.94 5.37 5.74
CA SER A 38 2.41 6.53 6.51
C SER A 38 1.25 7.47 6.88
N SER A 39 1.32 8.09 8.07
CA SER A 39 0.44 9.21 8.44
C SER A 39 0.56 10.43 7.52
N PHE A 40 1.63 10.51 6.72
CA PHE A 40 1.87 11.57 5.72
C PHE A 40 1.65 11.05 4.28
N ALA A 41 0.80 10.06 4.08
CA ALA A 41 0.45 9.57 2.75
C ALA A 41 -0.29 10.62 1.92
N ASN A 42 -0.19 10.56 0.59
CA ASN A 42 -0.96 11.45 -0.29
C ASN A 42 -2.44 11.08 -0.40
N TYR A 43 -2.80 9.85 -0.05
CA TYR A 43 -4.16 9.32 -0.14
C TYR A 43 -4.62 8.81 1.22
N SER A 44 -5.95 8.76 1.42
CA SER A 44 -6.53 8.18 2.63
C SER A 44 -6.23 6.69 2.75
N VAL A 45 -6.24 6.17 3.98
CA VAL A 45 -6.06 4.72 4.23
C VAL A 45 -7.13 3.93 3.49
N GLU A 46 -8.36 4.42 3.41
CA GLU A 46 -9.47 3.80 2.69
C GLU A 46 -9.19 3.67 1.19
N GLU A 47 -8.68 4.74 0.55
CA GLU A 47 -8.30 4.72 -0.87
C GLU A 47 -7.15 3.74 -1.13
N ILE A 48 -6.14 3.75 -0.26
CA ILE A 48 -4.99 2.84 -0.34
C ILE A 48 -5.44 1.38 -0.18
N CYS A 49 -6.31 1.08 0.79
CA CYS A 49 -6.88 -0.25 0.98
C CYS A 49 -7.68 -0.69 -0.26
N LYS A 50 -8.57 0.17 -0.75
CA LYS A 50 -9.41 -0.11 -1.92
C LYS A 50 -8.58 -0.41 -3.17
N ALA A 51 -7.43 0.24 -3.35
CA ALA A 51 -6.54 -0.02 -4.47
C ALA A 51 -6.01 -1.47 -4.50
N SER A 52 -5.82 -2.11 -3.35
CA SER A 52 -5.38 -3.52 -3.25
C SER A 52 -6.48 -4.56 -3.45
N GLN A 53 -7.73 -4.22 -3.07
CA GLN A 53 -8.86 -5.17 -3.00
C GLN A 53 -9.20 -5.83 -4.34
N ALA A 54 -8.92 -5.16 -5.46
CA ALA A 54 -9.14 -5.70 -6.80
C ALA A 54 -8.18 -6.85 -7.18
N ILE A 55 -7.14 -7.10 -6.38
CA ILE A 55 -6.09 -8.10 -6.66
C ILE A 55 -6.13 -9.21 -5.61
N THR A 56 -5.95 -8.85 -4.35
CA THR A 56 -5.95 -9.77 -3.20
C THR A 56 -6.67 -9.08 -2.04
N PRO A 57 -7.68 -9.68 -1.41
CA PRO A 57 -8.32 -9.09 -0.25
C PRO A 57 -7.31 -8.93 0.90
N ILE A 58 -6.93 -7.70 1.21
CA ILE A 58 -6.13 -7.41 2.40
C ILE A 58 -7.09 -7.30 3.58
N GLY A 59 -7.02 -8.25 4.53
CA GLY A 59 -7.90 -8.30 5.70
C GLY A 59 -7.58 -7.25 6.77
N HIS A 60 -6.36 -6.73 6.80
CA HIS A 60 -5.88 -5.81 7.84
C HIS A 60 -4.93 -4.76 7.24
N ALA A 61 -5.25 -3.48 7.44
CA ALA A 61 -4.37 -2.35 7.14
C ALA A 61 -3.93 -1.70 8.44
N ILE A 62 -2.65 -1.32 8.51
CA ILE A 62 -2.07 -0.61 9.64
C ILE A 62 -1.45 0.70 9.14
N GLN A 63 -1.76 1.79 9.83
CA GLN A 63 -1.16 3.11 9.65
C GLN A 63 -0.06 3.29 10.70
#